data_AF-A0A928NFP1-F1
#
_entry.id   AF-A0A928NFP1-F1
#
_cell.length_a   1.000
_cell.length_b   1.000
_cell.length_c   1.000
_cell.angle_alpha   90.00
_cell.angle_beta   90.00
_cell.angle_gamma   90.00
#
_symmetry.space_group_name_H-M   'P 1'
#
loop_
_entity.id
_entity.type
_entity.pdbx_description
1 polymer ?
#
loop_
_entity_poly.entity_id
_entity_poly.type
_entity_poly.pdbx_seq_one_letter_code
_entity_poly.pdbx_strand_id
1 'polypeptide(L)' 'IGMDKEEIVEIARKIETFETSVLPYEDCCTIFTPRHPLTKPKLENIVASEKMLDFAGLVDAAVDGVETVVV' A
#
# COMPACT_ATOMS: atom_id res chain seq x y z
N ILE A 1 -6.38 -8.83 -12.17
CA ILE A 1 -4.93 -9.07 -11.96
C ILE A 1 -4.54 -10.25 -12.82
N GLY A 2 -3.42 -10.17 -13.53
CA GLY A 2 -3.03 -11.17 -14.52
C GLY A 2 -1.96 -10.73 -15.51
N MET A 3 -1.61 -9.44 -15.51
CA MET A 3 -0.47 -8.93 -16.27
C MET A 3 0.84 -9.31 -15.59
N ASP A 4 1.88 -9.55 -16.39
CA ASP A 4 3.24 -9.63 -15.88
C ASP A 4 3.83 -8.23 -15.63
N LYS A 5 5.05 -8.19 -15.07
CA LYS A 5 5.70 -6.91 -14.75
C LYS A 5 6.13 -6.14 -16.00
N GLU A 6 6.51 -6.83 -17.08
CA GLU A 6 6.96 -6.20 -18.32
C GLU A 6 5.79 -5.50 -19.01
N GLU A 7 4.64 -6.16 -19.10
CA GLU A 7 3.40 -5.59 -19.62
C GLU A 7 2.97 -4.33 -18.85
N ILE A 8 3.06 -4.35 -17.51
CA ILE A 8 2.75 -3.18 -16.66
C ILE A 8 3.71 -2.03 -16.97
N VAL A 9 5.01 -2.33 -17.11
CA VAL A 9 6.04 -1.31 -17.41
C VAL A 9 5.84 -0.73 -18.81
N GLU A 10 5.48 -1.53 -19.80
CA GLU A 10 5.16 -1.04 -21.14
C GLU A 10 3.99 -0.06 -21.12
N ILE A 11 2.91 -0.37 -20.40
CA ILE A 11 1.79 0.55 -20.25
C ILE A 11 2.23 1.85 -19.58
N ALA A 12 2.99 1.76 -18.48
CA ALA A 12 3.48 2.94 -17.76
C ALA A 12 4.33 3.87 -18.65
N ARG A 13 5.10 3.31 -19.61
CA ARG A 13 5.82 4.10 -20.61
C ARG A 13 4.89 4.74 -21.64
N LYS A 14 3.90 3.97 -22.14
CA LYS A 14 2.92 4.46 -23.13
C LYS A 14 2.07 5.61 -22.60
N ILE A 15 1.81 5.66 -21.29
CA ILE A 15 1.06 6.74 -20.62
C ILE A 15 1.96 7.75 -19.90
N GLU A 16 3.28 7.69 -20.13
CA GLU A 16 4.26 8.67 -19.64
C GLU A 16 4.38 8.75 -18.10
N THR A 17 4.01 7.71 -17.35
CA THR A 17 4.09 7.68 -15.87
C THR A 17 5.31 6.94 -15.32
N PHE A 18 6.04 6.21 -16.17
CA PHE A 18 7.16 5.38 -15.71
C PHE A 18 8.24 6.19 -14.98
N GLU A 19 8.70 7.30 -15.58
CA GLU A 19 9.82 8.08 -15.05
C GLU A 19 9.54 8.64 -13.66
N THR A 20 8.31 9.10 -13.41
CA THR A 20 7.89 9.55 -12.07
C THR A 20 7.78 8.39 -11.09
N SER A 21 7.27 7.23 -11.53
CA SER A 21 7.01 6.08 -10.67
C SER A 21 8.28 5.37 -10.17
N VAL A 22 9.44 5.61 -10.80
CA VAL A 22 10.73 4.97 -10.45
C VAL A 22 11.70 5.89 -9.72
N LEU A 23 11.24 7.07 -9.28
CA LEU A 23 12.05 7.97 -8.49
C LEU A 23 12.48 7.31 -7.17
N PRO A 24 13.73 7.53 -6.71
CA PRO A 24 14.29 6.85 -5.55
C PRO A 24 13.81 7.49 -4.25
N TYR A 25 12.54 7.27 -3.92
CA TYR A 25 11.97 7.66 -2.64
C TYR A 25 12.10 6.53 -1.62
N GLU A 26 12.24 6.90 -0.34
CA GLU A 26 12.16 5.95 0.76
C GLU A 26 10.69 5.56 0.94
N ASP A 27 10.32 4.41 0.38
CA ASP A 27 8.97 3.89 0.49
C ASP A 27 8.66 3.45 1.92
N CYS A 28 7.42 3.68 2.37
CA CYS A 28 6.92 3.21 3.66
C CYS A 28 7.12 1.68 3.85
N CYS A 29 7.22 0.93 2.75
CA CYS A 29 7.54 -0.49 2.74
C CYS A 29 8.86 -0.82 3.44
N THR A 30 9.92 -0.02 3.31
CA THR A 30 11.21 -0.33 3.98
C THR A 30 11.11 -0.19 5.50
N ILE A 31 10.21 0.66 5.99
CA ILE A 31 10.01 0.96 7.41
C ILE A 31 9.05 -0.06 8.06
N PHE A 32 7.98 -0.43 7.36
CA PHE A 32 6.90 -1.24 7.94
C PHE A 32 6.90 -2.71 7.51
N THR A 33 7.70 -3.12 6.52
CA THR A 33 7.71 -4.51 6.08
C THR A 33 8.34 -5.41 7.16
N PRO A 34 7.60 -6.39 7.70
CA PRO A 34 8.17 -7.36 8.63
C PRO A 34 9.21 -8.24 7.91
N ARG A 35 10.25 -8.67 8.62
CA ARG A 35 11.32 -9.53 8.06
C ARG A 35 10.81 -10.82 7.39
N HIS A 36 9.68 -11.35 7.85
CA HIS A 36 9.10 -12.60 7.37
C HIS A 36 7.60 -12.42 7.09
N PRO A 37 7.23 -11.87 5.92
CA PRO A 37 5.83 -11.68 5.54
C PRO A 37 5.14 -13.04 5.31
N LEU A 38 3.89 -13.14 5.76
CA LEU A 38 3.10 -14.36 5.61
C LEU A 38 2.35 -14.34 4.27
N THR A 39 2.58 -15.35 3.42
CA THR A 39 1.90 -15.48 2.12
C THR A 39 0.49 -16.05 2.21
N LYS A 40 0.14 -16.69 3.33
CA LYS A 40 -1.18 -17.27 3.61
C LYS A 40 -1.61 -16.94 5.04
N PRO A 41 -2.02 -15.69 5.35
CA PRO A 41 -2.48 -15.32 6.67
C PRO A 41 -3.77 -16.05 7.02
N LYS A 42 -3.95 -16.39 8.31
CA LYS A 42 -5.21 -16.95 8.82
C LYS A 42 -6.09 -15.82 9.33
N LEU A 43 -7.34 -15.77 8.88
CA LEU A 43 -8.29 -14.71 9.25
C LEU A 43 -8.44 -14.56 10.77
N GLU A 44 -8.51 -15.68 11.50
CA GLU A 44 -8.60 -15.70 12.97
C GLU A 44 -7.48 -14.89 13.65
N ASN A 45 -6.25 -14.97 13.14
CA ASN A 45 -5.09 -14.27 13.69
C ASN A 45 -5.12 -12.77 13.35
N ILE A 46 -5.62 -12.41 12.17
CA ILE A 46 -5.74 -11.01 11.75
C ILE A 46 -6.77 -10.30 12.64
N VAL A 47 -7.96 -10.89 12.79
CA VAL A 47 -9.02 -10.34 13.65
C VAL A 47 -8.57 -10.25 15.11
N ALA A 48 -7.80 -11.23 15.61
CA ALA A 48 -7.24 -11.16 16.96
C ALA A 48 -6.24 -10.00 17.11
N SER A 49 -5.38 -9.77 16.11
CA SER A 49 -4.42 -8.67 16.10
C SER A 49 -5.11 -7.30 16.02
N GLU A 50 -6.13 -7.17 15.17
CA GLU A 50 -6.89 -5.92 15.01
C GLU A 50 -7.60 -5.51 16.30
N LYS A 51 -8.11 -6.46 17.09
CA LYS A 51 -8.75 -6.20 18.40
C LYS A 51 -7.80 -5.61 19.44
N MET A 52 -6.49 -5.68 19.23
CA MET A 52 -5.50 -5.08 20.13
C MET A 52 -5.33 -3.57 19.89
N LEU A 53 -5.92 -3.04 18.82
CA LEU A 53 -5.84 -1.65 18.41
C LEU A 53 -7.24 -1.03 18.36
N ASP A 54 -7.33 0.28 18.60
CA ASP A 54 -8.54 1.04 18.27
C ASP A 54 -8.58 1.29 16.76
N PHE A 55 -8.81 0.21 15.99
CA PHE A 55 -8.75 0.27 14.53
C PHE A 55 -9.81 1.23 13.96
N ALA A 56 -10.99 1.27 14.57
CA ALA A 56 -12.06 2.18 14.16
C ALA A 56 -11.67 3.65 14.38
N GLY A 57 -11.22 4.00 15.59
CA GLY A 57 -10.79 5.39 15.87
C GLY A 57 -9.60 5.84 15.03
N LEU A 58 -8.66 4.94 14.71
CA LEU A 58 -7.53 5.23 13.81
C LEU A 58 -7.99 5.50 12.37
N VAL A 59 -8.96 4.73 11.88
CA VAL A 59 -9.53 4.94 10.53
C VAL A 59 -10.30 6.25 10.48
N ASP A 60 -11.14 6.54 11.48
CA ASP A 60 -11.89 7.79 11.55
C ASP A 60 -10.95 8.99 11.57
N ALA A 61 -9.92 8.98 12.42
CA ALA A 61 -8.93 10.04 12.48
C ALA A 61 -8.16 10.23 11.15
N ALA A 62 -7.86 9.14 10.43
CA ALA A 62 -7.20 9.20 9.13
C ALA A 62 -8.10 9.79 8.03
N VAL A 63 -9.38 9.43 8.03
CA VAL A 63 -10.36 9.96 7.07
C VAL A 63 -10.67 11.43 7.35
N ASP A 64 -10.85 11.80 8.62
CA ASP A 64 -11.09 13.19 9.04
C ASP A 64 -9.90 14.11 8.71
N GLY A 65 -8.68 13.56 8.70
CA GLY A 65 -7.45 14.27 8.35
C GLY A 65 -7.13 14.34 6.85
N VAL A 66 -8.02 13.88 5.96
CA VAL A 66 -7.76 13.89 4.51
C VAL A 66 -7.65 15.32 3.97
N GLU A 67 -6.57 15.58 3.23
CA GLU A 67 -6.40 16.79 2.42
C GLU A 67 -6.84 16.53 0.97
N THR A 68 -7.65 17.44 0.41
CA THR A 68 -8.12 17.34 -0.99
C THR A 68 -7.46 18.41 -1.85
N VAL A 69 -6.77 17.97 -2.92
CA VAL A 69 -6.17 18.84 -3.93
C VAL A 69 -6.84 18.58 -5.28
N VAL A 70 -7.25 19.66 -5.97
CA VAL A 70 -7.82 19.59 -7.32
C VAL A 70 -6.74 20.00 -8.31
N VAL A 71 -6.42 19.10 -9.25
CA VAL A 71 -5.34 19.23 -10.26
C VAL A 71 -5.96 19.46 -11.64
#